data_AF-A0A838F1S4-F1
#
_entry.id   AF-A0A838F1S4-F1
#
_cell.length_a   1.000
_cell.length_b   1.000
_cell.length_c   1.000
_cell.angle_alpha   90.00
_cell.angle_beta   90.00
_cell.angle_gamma   90.00
#
_symmetry.space_group_name_H-M   'P 1'
#
loop_
_entity.id
_entity.type
_entity.pdbx_description
1 polymer ?
#
loop_
_entity_poly.entity_id
_entity_poly.type
_entity_poly.pdbx_seq_one_letter_code
_entity_poly.pdbx_strand_id
1 'polypeptide(L)'
;IPDVQYGRVVASTVEQVKRQTKKWMTYQDHNSPAAQYLKMIGIASNEGASPSDKEYVQEIEKDLNASFGTQPSHFYQDDATSKPTFINKAFNDGTSFLVYLGHGSGTSWASTGADYTNESIKQMNNATVLQPIVIDVACKNGILKNGYFGETFMNATNSSGKAIGAAMYYGGSVNISWHPPAIMAKGMVKQVIAQKLDKMGDALLAGHLYLMENYTDMEAVQDNFEWYHLFGDPSAPIYFN
;
A
#
# COMPACT_ATOMS: atom_id res chain seq x y z
N ILE A 1 -0.61 -14.37 -17.51
CA ILE A 1 -1.53 -13.32 -17.01
C ILE A 1 -2.69 -14.03 -16.31
N PRO A 2 -3.10 -13.65 -15.09
CA PRO A 2 -4.20 -14.30 -14.37
C PRO A 2 -5.54 -14.06 -15.06
N ASP A 3 -6.34 -15.11 -15.24
CA ASP A 3 -7.74 -15.01 -15.73
C ASP A 3 -8.70 -14.48 -14.66
N VAL A 4 -8.32 -14.57 -13.38
CA VAL A 4 -9.14 -14.18 -12.23
C VAL A 4 -8.28 -13.36 -11.28
N GLN A 5 -8.80 -12.20 -10.87
CA GLN A 5 -8.19 -11.39 -9.81
C GLN A 5 -8.48 -12.02 -8.45
N TYR A 6 -7.46 -12.13 -7.61
CA TYR A 6 -7.58 -12.74 -6.30
C TYR A 6 -7.06 -11.81 -5.20
N GLY A 7 -7.61 -12.03 -4.00
CA GLY A 7 -7.10 -11.47 -2.76
C GLY A 7 -7.29 -12.48 -1.64
N ARG A 8 -6.65 -12.24 -0.50
CA ARG A 8 -6.70 -13.13 0.66
C ARG A 8 -7.10 -12.38 1.93
N VAL A 9 -8.05 -12.94 2.67
CA VAL A 9 -8.26 -12.60 4.08
C VAL A 9 -7.16 -13.29 4.88
N VAL A 10 -6.18 -12.54 5.38
CA VAL A 10 -5.02 -13.12 6.11
C VAL A 10 -5.37 -13.31 7.58
N ALA A 11 -6.06 -14.39 7.92
CA ALA A 11 -6.58 -14.61 9.27
C ALA A 11 -6.42 -16.06 9.74
N SER A 12 -6.12 -16.21 11.03
CA SER A 12 -6.12 -17.45 11.81
C SER A 12 -7.32 -17.55 12.77
N THR A 13 -8.07 -16.46 12.98
CA THR A 13 -9.26 -16.45 13.86
C THR A 13 -10.44 -15.71 13.25
N VAL A 14 -11.65 -15.99 13.74
CA VAL A 14 -12.89 -15.31 13.33
C VAL A 14 -12.82 -13.81 13.63
N GLU A 15 -12.20 -13.42 14.73
CA GLU A 15 -12.02 -12.02 15.11
C GLU A 15 -11.14 -11.28 14.10
N GLN A 16 -10.09 -11.92 13.57
CA GLN A 16 -9.24 -11.34 12.53
C GLN A 16 -10.02 -11.15 11.21
N VAL A 17 -10.83 -12.13 10.82
CA VAL A 17 -11.75 -11.99 9.67
C VAL A 17 -12.67 -10.79 9.87
N LYS A 18 -13.36 -10.71 11.01
CA LYS A 18 -14.27 -9.60 11.33
C LYS A 18 -13.59 -8.23 11.31
N ARG A 19 -12.33 -8.15 11.78
CA ARG A 19 -11.55 -6.91 11.74
C ARG A 19 -11.31 -6.50 10.29
N GLN A 20 -10.76 -7.39 9.46
CA GLN A 20 -10.44 -7.07 8.06
C GLN A 20 -11.68 -6.67 7.27
N THR A 21 -12.78 -7.44 7.37
CA THR A 21 -14.03 -7.10 6.67
C THR A 21 -14.60 -5.77 7.15
N LYS A 22 -14.50 -5.44 8.44
CA LYS A 22 -14.91 -4.13 8.96
C LYS A 22 -14.11 -2.99 8.32
N LYS A 23 -12.79 -3.15 8.15
CA LYS A 23 -11.95 -2.13 7.52
C LYS A 23 -12.32 -1.93 6.05
N TRP A 24 -12.67 -2.99 5.33
CA TRP A 24 -13.18 -2.90 3.96
C TRP A 24 -14.50 -2.12 3.90
N MET A 25 -15.44 -2.43 4.79
CA MET A 25 -16.71 -1.70 4.87
C MET A 25 -16.49 -0.21 5.16
N THR A 26 -15.61 0.14 6.11
CA THR A 26 -15.28 1.56 6.40
C THR A 26 -14.67 2.28 5.20
N TYR A 27 -13.90 1.58 4.37
CA TYR A 27 -13.35 2.16 3.13
C TYR A 27 -14.42 2.38 2.06
N GLN A 28 -15.48 1.56 2.06
CA GLN A 28 -16.53 1.56 1.04
C GLN A 28 -17.73 2.44 1.37
N ASP A 29 -17.99 2.66 2.66
CA ASP A 29 -19.27 3.20 3.12
C ASP A 29 -19.44 4.70 2.91
N HIS A 30 -18.42 5.41 2.42
CA HIS A 30 -18.37 6.88 2.27
C HIS A 30 -18.82 7.66 3.54
N ASN A 31 -18.86 7.02 4.71
CA ASN A 31 -19.17 7.69 5.98
C ASN A 31 -17.94 8.44 6.52
N SER A 32 -16.75 8.08 6.04
CA SER A 32 -15.53 8.84 6.27
C SER A 32 -15.63 10.22 5.60
N PRO A 33 -15.13 11.31 6.23
CA PRO A 33 -15.14 12.63 5.61
C PRO A 33 -14.49 12.59 4.22
N ALA A 34 -15.14 13.19 3.22
CA ALA A 34 -14.65 13.23 1.83
C ALA A 34 -13.18 13.69 1.72
N ALA A 35 -12.77 14.63 2.58
CA ALA A 35 -11.39 15.11 2.65
C ALA A 35 -10.34 14.03 3.01
N GLN A 36 -10.74 12.92 3.64
CA GLN A 36 -9.82 11.80 3.91
C GLN A 36 -9.54 10.97 2.67
N TYR A 37 -10.47 10.90 1.70
CA TYR A 37 -10.25 10.20 0.43
C TYR A 37 -9.24 10.91 -0.47
N LEU A 38 -9.08 12.23 -0.29
CA LEU A 38 -8.05 13.02 -0.95
C LEU A 38 -6.67 12.86 -0.32
N LYS A 39 -6.54 12.32 0.90
CA LYS A 39 -5.22 12.21 1.54
C LYS A 39 -4.50 10.96 1.07
N MET A 40 -3.21 11.09 0.81
CA MET A 40 -2.33 9.96 0.52
C MET A 40 -1.01 10.06 1.29
N ILE A 41 -0.32 8.93 1.43
CA ILE A 41 1.01 8.87 2.04
C ILE A 41 2.01 8.34 1.00
N GLY A 42 3.11 9.07 0.79
CA GLY A 42 4.25 8.63 -0.01
C GLY A 42 5.47 8.40 0.87
N ILE A 43 6.09 7.23 0.79
CA ILE A 43 7.30 6.91 1.54
C ILE A 43 8.32 6.33 0.57
N ALA A 44 9.54 6.86 0.56
CA ALA A 44 10.58 6.38 -0.35
C ALA A 44 11.94 6.32 0.33
N SER A 45 12.73 5.32 -0.06
CA SER A 45 14.17 5.29 0.22
C SER A 45 14.90 6.46 -0.45
N ASN A 46 16.15 6.68 -0.05
CA ASN A 46 17.07 7.59 -0.73
C ASN A 46 17.94 6.88 -1.78
N GLU A 47 17.51 5.69 -2.23
CA GLU A 47 18.25 4.84 -3.16
C GLU A 47 17.56 4.72 -4.53
N GLY A 48 18.20 3.97 -5.43
CA GLY A 48 17.75 3.77 -6.80
C GLY A 48 18.22 4.88 -7.75
N ALA A 49 18.12 4.62 -9.05
CA ALA A 49 18.44 5.60 -10.08
C ALA A 49 17.68 5.27 -11.37
N SER A 50 17.32 6.30 -12.13
CA SER A 50 16.73 6.19 -13.47
C SER A 50 15.46 5.33 -13.58
N PRO A 51 14.38 5.63 -12.86
CA PRO A 51 14.21 6.58 -11.74
C PRO A 51 14.58 5.96 -10.38
N SER A 52 14.92 6.82 -9.42
CA SER A 52 15.04 6.50 -7.99
C SER A 52 13.69 6.22 -7.33
N ASP A 53 13.70 5.64 -6.13
CA ASP A 53 12.46 5.36 -5.37
C ASP A 53 11.66 6.65 -5.11
N LYS A 54 12.38 7.71 -4.73
CA LYS A 54 11.80 9.03 -4.52
C LYS A 54 11.13 9.56 -5.79
N GLU A 55 11.78 9.45 -6.94
CA GLU A 55 11.21 9.90 -8.22
C GLU A 55 9.95 9.12 -8.59
N TYR A 56 9.93 7.79 -8.38
CA TYR A 56 8.71 6.98 -8.59
C TYR A 56 7.55 7.42 -7.69
N VAL A 57 7.80 7.64 -6.39
CA VAL A 57 6.77 8.12 -5.46
C VAL A 57 6.27 9.50 -5.86
N GLN A 58 7.17 10.42 -6.23
CA GLN A 58 6.81 11.77 -6.70
C GLN A 58 5.97 11.74 -7.98
N GLU A 59 6.25 10.83 -8.92
CA GLU A 59 5.43 10.65 -10.12
C GLU A 59 4.00 10.21 -9.77
N ILE A 60 3.86 9.25 -8.84
CA ILE A 60 2.54 8.79 -8.36
C ILE A 60 1.78 9.90 -7.65
N GLU A 61 2.44 10.61 -6.73
CA GLU A 61 1.86 11.75 -6.00
C GLU A 61 1.36 12.83 -6.97
N LYS A 62 2.18 13.17 -7.96
CA LYS A 62 1.85 14.16 -8.99
C LYS A 62 0.65 13.74 -9.83
N ASP A 63 0.62 12.50 -10.33
CA ASP A 63 -0.45 12.00 -11.19
C ASP A 63 -1.80 11.98 -10.44
N LEU A 64 -1.80 11.54 -9.18
CA LEU A 64 -2.98 11.55 -8.32
C LEU A 64 -3.44 12.96 -7.97
N ASN A 65 -2.51 13.86 -7.65
CA ASN A 65 -2.85 15.25 -7.33
C ASN A 65 -3.45 15.97 -8.54
N ALA A 66 -2.84 15.81 -9.71
CA ALA A 66 -3.33 16.45 -10.94
C ALA A 66 -4.72 15.94 -11.37
N SER A 67 -5.02 14.67 -11.11
CA SER A 67 -6.26 14.04 -11.57
C SER A 67 -7.42 14.16 -10.57
N PHE A 68 -7.12 14.08 -9.26
CA PHE A 68 -8.14 14.00 -8.22
C PHE A 68 -8.01 15.08 -7.14
N GLY A 69 -6.93 15.86 -7.13
CA GLY A 69 -6.68 16.85 -6.09
C GLY A 69 -6.17 16.24 -4.77
N THR A 70 -5.52 15.07 -4.83
CA THR A 70 -4.98 14.42 -3.63
C THR A 70 -3.94 15.28 -2.91
N GLN A 71 -3.82 15.11 -1.60
CA GLN A 71 -2.93 15.85 -0.71
C GLN A 71 -1.92 14.89 -0.10
N PRO A 72 -0.72 14.75 -0.71
CA PRO A 72 0.29 13.82 -0.23
C PRO A 72 0.97 14.32 1.06
N SER A 73 1.07 13.42 2.04
CA SER A 73 2.08 13.51 3.10
C SER A 73 3.26 12.63 2.72
N HIS A 74 4.42 13.23 2.45
CA HIS A 74 5.62 12.49 2.06
C HIS A 74 6.60 12.29 3.22
N PHE A 75 7.29 11.16 3.19
CA PHE A 75 8.30 10.76 4.16
C PHE A 75 9.50 10.14 3.45
N TYR A 76 10.35 10.96 2.83
CA TYR A 76 11.57 10.46 2.19
C TYR A 76 12.64 10.17 3.23
N GLN A 77 13.43 9.11 3.05
CA GLN A 77 14.32 8.57 4.09
C GLN A 77 15.24 9.61 4.75
N ASP A 78 15.74 10.59 4.00
CA ASP A 78 16.61 11.66 4.51
C ASP A 78 15.85 12.81 5.21
N ASP A 79 14.52 12.85 5.11
CA ASP A 79 13.71 13.88 5.73
C ASP A 79 13.65 13.67 7.25
N ALA A 80 13.83 14.75 8.01
CA ALA A 80 13.75 14.71 9.48
C ALA A 80 12.38 14.20 10.01
N THR A 81 11.34 14.32 9.18
CA THR A 81 9.97 13.88 9.45
C THR A 81 9.72 12.42 9.08
N SER A 82 10.62 11.72 8.38
CA SER A 82 10.44 10.32 8.00
C SER A 82 10.67 9.38 9.19
N LYS A 83 9.84 9.49 10.22
CA LYS A 83 9.94 8.71 11.47
C LYS A 83 8.57 8.19 11.89
N PRO A 84 8.50 7.09 12.65
CA PRO A 84 7.22 6.45 13.00
C PRO A 84 6.19 7.38 13.63
N THR A 85 6.61 8.39 14.39
CA THR A 85 5.72 9.38 15.01
C THR A 85 4.94 10.19 13.97
N PHE A 86 5.61 10.71 12.94
CA PHE A 86 4.97 11.52 11.90
C PHE A 86 4.21 10.66 10.90
N ILE A 87 4.75 9.48 10.57
CA ILE A 87 4.05 8.50 9.72
C ILE A 87 2.73 8.08 10.39
N ASN A 88 2.76 7.74 11.69
CA ASN A 88 1.54 7.43 12.44
C ASN A 88 0.58 8.61 12.50
N LYS A 89 1.08 9.85 12.59
CA LYS A 89 0.21 11.03 12.52
C LYS A 89 -0.55 11.06 11.18
N ALA A 90 0.10 10.82 10.06
CA ALA A 90 -0.58 10.79 8.75
C ALA A 90 -1.63 9.67 8.67
N PHE A 91 -1.33 8.46 9.17
CA PHE A 91 -2.35 7.40 9.28
C PHE A 91 -3.53 7.78 10.18
N ASN A 92 -3.26 8.43 11.30
CA ASN A 92 -4.28 8.82 12.29
C ASN A 92 -5.17 9.97 11.80
N ASP A 93 -4.69 10.78 10.85
CA ASP A 93 -5.46 11.85 10.23
C ASP A 93 -6.45 11.33 9.15
N GLY A 94 -6.44 10.02 8.87
CA GLY A 94 -7.21 9.32 7.84
C GLY A 94 -6.59 9.50 6.46
N THR A 95 -6.41 8.39 5.73
CA THR A 95 -5.81 8.40 4.38
C THR A 95 -6.40 7.28 3.54
N SER A 96 -6.61 7.52 2.25
CA SER A 96 -7.16 6.51 1.33
C SER A 96 -6.09 5.61 0.75
N PHE A 97 -4.88 6.13 0.57
CA PHE A 97 -3.86 5.46 -0.20
C PHE A 97 -2.46 5.70 0.40
N LEU A 98 -1.63 4.67 0.34
CA LEU A 98 -0.23 4.74 0.68
C LEU A 98 0.58 3.98 -0.37
N VAL A 99 1.70 4.59 -0.78
CA VAL A 99 2.74 3.90 -1.54
C VAL A 99 4.07 3.97 -0.79
N TYR A 100 4.71 2.82 -0.62
CA TYR A 100 6.05 2.68 -0.06
C TYR A 100 6.98 2.05 -1.10
N LEU A 101 8.13 2.67 -1.37
CA LEU A 101 9.22 2.09 -2.15
C LEU A 101 10.51 2.09 -1.31
N GLY A 102 11.08 0.90 -1.08
CA GLY A 102 12.36 0.77 -0.38
C GLY A 102 12.58 -0.62 0.21
N HIS A 103 13.43 -0.70 1.23
CA HIS A 103 13.81 -1.98 1.84
C HIS A 103 12.74 -2.51 2.79
N GLY A 104 12.46 -3.80 2.66
CA GLY A 104 11.59 -4.55 3.58
C GLY A 104 12.38 -5.64 4.31
N SER A 105 12.13 -5.79 5.60
CA SER A 105 12.77 -6.84 6.42
C SER A 105 11.90 -8.10 6.55
N GLY A 106 10.63 -8.00 6.15
CA GLY A 106 9.56 -8.93 6.51
C GLY A 106 8.73 -8.47 7.71
N THR A 107 9.26 -7.60 8.57
CA THR A 107 8.58 -7.07 9.77
C THR A 107 8.71 -5.56 9.95
N SER A 108 9.27 -4.87 8.96
CA SER A 108 9.46 -3.42 8.95
C SER A 108 9.66 -2.86 7.54
N TRP A 109 9.41 -1.55 7.43
CA TRP A 109 10.03 -0.68 6.44
C TRP A 109 11.35 -0.14 7.01
N ALA A 110 12.46 -0.50 6.36
CA ALA A 110 13.80 -0.10 6.77
C ALA A 110 14.28 1.20 6.08
N SER A 111 13.58 1.66 5.03
CA SER A 111 13.91 2.87 4.29
C SER A 111 13.11 4.08 4.76
N THR A 112 13.25 4.38 6.04
CA THR A 112 12.74 5.60 6.67
C THR A 112 13.86 6.19 7.54
N GLY A 113 13.72 7.42 8.02
CA GLY A 113 14.67 8.03 8.96
C GLY A 113 14.78 7.32 10.32
N ALA A 114 13.89 6.35 10.61
CA ALA A 114 14.04 5.32 11.63
C ALA A 114 13.05 4.18 11.37
N ASP A 115 13.51 2.92 11.40
CA ASP A 115 12.70 1.71 11.10
C ASP A 115 11.24 1.81 11.56
N TYR A 116 10.34 1.66 10.61
CA TYR A 116 8.90 1.58 10.87
C TYR A 116 8.51 0.11 10.99
N THR A 117 8.19 -0.33 12.21
CA THR A 117 8.08 -1.76 12.56
C THR A 117 6.64 -2.18 12.86
N ASN A 118 6.42 -3.48 13.07
CA ASN A 118 5.18 -4.00 13.63
C ASN A 118 4.74 -3.29 14.92
N GLU A 119 5.67 -2.88 15.78
CA GLU A 119 5.34 -2.12 16.99
C GLU A 119 4.85 -0.71 16.65
N SER A 120 5.42 -0.07 15.63
CA SER A 120 4.95 1.21 15.11
C SER A 120 3.49 1.14 14.64
N ILE A 121 3.11 0.06 13.94
CA ILE A 121 1.71 -0.21 13.52
C ILE A 121 0.79 -0.32 14.74
N LYS A 122 1.20 -1.04 15.79
CA LYS A 122 0.40 -1.22 17.01
C LYS A 122 0.18 0.07 17.80
N GLN A 123 0.97 1.12 17.54
CA GLN A 123 0.81 2.45 18.12
C GLN A 123 -0.11 3.38 17.29
N MET A 124 -0.68 2.91 16.17
CA MET A 124 -1.65 3.71 15.43
C MET A 124 -2.94 3.93 16.23
N ASN A 125 -3.60 5.05 15.94
CA ASN A 125 -4.92 5.41 16.43
C ASN A 125 -5.87 5.75 15.28
N ASN A 126 -5.85 4.94 14.21
CA ASN A 126 -6.64 5.15 13.01
C ASN A 126 -7.93 4.31 12.96
N ALA A 127 -8.44 3.88 14.12
CA ALA A 127 -9.60 2.98 14.20
C ALA A 127 -10.96 3.62 13.88
N THR A 128 -11.01 4.96 13.80
CA THR A 128 -12.23 5.75 13.59
C THR A 128 -12.13 6.70 12.40
N VAL A 129 -11.09 6.53 11.58
CA VAL A 129 -10.84 7.30 10.36
C VAL A 129 -10.64 6.33 9.21
N LEU A 130 -10.58 6.85 7.98
CA LEU A 130 -10.30 6.07 6.80
C LEU A 130 -8.92 5.37 6.92
N GLN A 131 -8.93 4.06 6.70
CA GLN A 131 -7.73 3.22 6.73
C GLN A 131 -7.31 2.95 5.29
N PRO A 132 -6.02 3.11 4.94
CA PRO A 132 -5.64 3.17 3.54
C PRO A 132 -5.55 1.81 2.87
N ILE A 133 -5.55 1.84 1.54
CA ILE A 133 -4.92 0.82 0.72
C ILE A 133 -3.40 1.07 0.74
N VAL A 134 -2.62 0.03 1.04
CA VAL A 134 -1.16 0.09 1.08
C VAL A 134 -0.58 -0.66 -0.11
N ILE A 135 0.18 0.03 -0.96
CA ILE A 135 1.05 -0.56 -1.99
C ILE A 135 2.48 -0.56 -1.46
N ASP A 136 2.97 -1.74 -1.12
CA ASP A 136 4.26 -1.96 -0.48
C ASP A 136 5.26 -2.56 -1.46
N VAL A 137 6.06 -1.70 -2.08
CA VAL A 137 7.19 -2.09 -2.92
C VAL A 137 8.40 -2.36 -2.04
N ALA A 138 8.41 -3.54 -1.40
CA ALA A 138 9.44 -3.96 -0.47
C ALA A 138 9.61 -5.48 -0.41
N CYS A 139 10.82 -5.93 -0.06
CA CYS A 139 11.13 -7.34 0.14
C CYS A 139 10.33 -7.94 1.32
N LYS A 140 9.78 -9.15 1.14
CA LYS A 140 9.29 -10.07 2.19
C LYS A 140 8.14 -9.59 3.08
N ASN A 141 7.74 -8.33 3.01
CA ASN A 141 6.73 -7.76 3.88
C ASN A 141 5.32 -8.33 3.60
N GLY A 142 5.09 -8.84 2.38
CA GLY A 142 3.89 -9.58 1.97
C GLY A 142 3.98 -11.10 2.15
N ILE A 143 4.86 -11.62 3.02
CA ILE A 143 4.85 -13.05 3.35
C ILE A 143 3.56 -13.41 4.11
N LEU A 144 2.92 -14.50 3.69
CA LEU A 144 1.70 -15.05 4.27
C LEU A 144 2.00 -15.83 5.57
N LYS A 145 2.46 -15.11 6.60
CA LYS A 145 2.83 -15.70 7.89
C LYS A 145 2.56 -14.74 9.05
N ASN A 146 1.97 -15.28 10.12
CA ASN A 146 1.65 -14.51 11.32
C ASN A 146 2.87 -13.73 11.85
N GLY A 147 2.64 -12.45 12.13
CA GLY A 147 3.66 -11.53 12.62
C GLY A 147 4.54 -10.91 11.54
N TYR A 148 4.35 -11.23 10.25
CA TYR A 148 4.93 -10.46 9.17
C TYR A 148 4.18 -9.14 8.96
N PHE A 149 4.83 -8.22 8.27
CA PHE A 149 4.48 -6.82 8.24
C PHE A 149 3.09 -6.56 7.63
N GLY A 150 2.83 -7.11 6.44
CA GLY A 150 1.52 -7.00 5.79
C GLY A 150 0.40 -7.62 6.63
N GLU A 151 0.62 -8.80 7.23
CA GLU A 151 -0.39 -9.40 8.11
C GLU A 151 -0.63 -8.56 9.37
N THR A 152 0.42 -7.93 9.92
CA THR A 152 0.28 -7.03 11.07
C THR A 152 -0.55 -5.81 10.72
N PHE A 153 -0.32 -5.19 9.56
CA PHE A 153 -1.18 -4.13 9.02
C PHE A 153 -2.65 -4.54 8.92
N MET A 154 -2.91 -5.80 8.57
CA MET A 154 -4.26 -6.32 8.39
C MET A 154 -4.94 -6.71 9.72
N ASN A 155 -4.18 -7.16 10.72
CA ASN A 155 -4.75 -7.76 11.94
C ASN A 155 -4.60 -6.94 13.24
N ALA A 156 -3.80 -5.87 13.23
CA ALA A 156 -3.51 -5.08 14.42
C ALA A 156 -4.76 -4.46 15.07
N THR A 157 -4.69 -4.33 16.38
CA THR A 157 -5.67 -3.60 17.20
C THR A 157 -4.96 -2.60 18.10
N ASN A 158 -5.59 -1.48 18.38
CA ASN A 158 -5.11 -0.57 19.42
C ASN A 158 -5.31 -1.17 20.82
N SER A 159 -4.86 -0.45 21.85
CA SER A 159 -4.98 -0.87 23.26
C SER A 159 -6.42 -1.12 23.74
N SER A 160 -7.42 -0.54 23.07
CA SER A 160 -8.85 -0.76 23.34
C SER A 160 -9.48 -1.88 22.50
N GLY A 161 -8.68 -2.64 21.74
CA GLY A 161 -9.16 -3.75 20.91
C GLY A 161 -9.84 -3.32 19.61
N LYS A 162 -9.81 -2.04 19.23
CA LYS A 162 -10.36 -1.56 17.95
C LYS A 162 -9.36 -1.85 16.82
N ALA A 163 -9.88 -2.25 15.66
CA ALA A 163 -9.06 -2.54 14.47
C ALA A 163 -8.32 -1.29 13.99
N ILE A 164 -7.02 -1.41 13.76
CA ILE A 164 -6.13 -0.35 13.22
C ILE A 164 -5.38 -0.90 11.98
N GLY A 165 -4.50 -0.08 11.40
CA GLY A 165 -3.67 -0.45 10.25
C GLY A 165 -4.33 -0.10 8.92
N ALA A 166 -4.30 -1.02 7.96
CA ALA A 166 -4.72 -0.77 6.57
C ALA A 166 -6.05 -1.46 6.25
N ALA A 167 -6.84 -0.89 5.32
CA ALA A 167 -8.01 -1.57 4.77
C ALA A 167 -7.60 -2.71 3.85
N MET A 168 -6.60 -2.48 2.99
CA MET A 168 -6.03 -3.48 2.09
C MET A 168 -4.51 -3.31 2.03
N TYR A 169 -3.80 -4.39 1.76
CA TYR A 169 -2.36 -4.41 1.68
C TYR A 169 -1.91 -5.21 0.47
N TYR A 170 -1.02 -4.67 -0.34
CA TYR A 170 -0.43 -5.34 -1.49
C TYR A 170 1.08 -5.30 -1.39
N GLY A 171 1.74 -6.46 -1.27
CA GLY A 171 3.19 -6.52 -1.05
C GLY A 171 3.83 -7.83 -1.48
N GLY A 172 5.16 -7.83 -1.55
CA GLY A 172 5.98 -8.93 -2.04
C GLY A 172 6.25 -10.01 -0.98
N SER A 173 6.13 -11.28 -1.36
CA SER A 173 6.35 -12.44 -0.48
C SER A 173 7.79 -12.97 -0.49
N VAL A 174 8.68 -12.42 -1.31
CA VAL A 174 10.08 -12.83 -1.42
C VAL A 174 11.00 -11.61 -1.45
N ASN A 175 12.30 -11.84 -1.63
CA ASN A 175 13.19 -10.75 -2.06
C ASN A 175 12.79 -10.37 -3.48
N ILE A 176 12.38 -9.13 -3.69
CA ILE A 176 11.86 -8.64 -4.96
C ILE A 176 12.96 -7.94 -5.76
N SER A 177 12.76 -7.86 -7.07
CA SER A 177 13.52 -6.95 -7.93
C SER A 177 13.09 -5.51 -7.66
N TRP A 178 13.96 -4.56 -8.03
CA TRP A 178 13.74 -3.14 -7.72
C TRP A 178 12.71 -2.48 -8.63
N HIS A 179 13.03 -2.37 -9.92
CA HIS A 179 12.23 -1.58 -10.87
C HIS A 179 10.88 -2.20 -11.23
N PRO A 180 10.75 -3.52 -11.48
CA PRO A 180 9.47 -4.09 -11.89
C PRO A 180 8.28 -3.74 -10.99
N PRO A 181 8.34 -3.92 -9.66
CA PRO A 181 7.22 -3.55 -8.80
C PRO A 181 6.98 -2.04 -8.72
N ALA A 182 8.01 -1.20 -8.82
CA ALA A 182 7.87 0.25 -8.87
C ALA A 182 7.15 0.71 -10.15
N ILE A 183 7.50 0.13 -11.30
CA ILE A 183 6.83 0.37 -12.60
C ILE A 183 5.37 -0.11 -12.54
N MET A 184 5.11 -1.27 -11.94
CA MET A 184 3.75 -1.79 -11.74
C MET A 184 2.91 -0.85 -10.87
N ALA A 185 3.45 -0.38 -9.74
CA ALA A 185 2.75 0.54 -8.83
C ALA A 185 2.41 1.88 -9.51
N LYS A 186 3.36 2.44 -10.29
CA LYS A 186 3.10 3.62 -11.11
C LYS A 186 2.05 3.35 -12.20
N GLY A 187 2.20 2.23 -12.90
CA GLY A 187 1.30 1.80 -13.96
C GLY A 187 -0.13 1.65 -13.48
N MET A 188 -0.32 1.09 -12.29
CA MET A 188 -1.63 0.96 -11.65
C MET A 188 -2.33 2.32 -11.55
N VAL A 189 -1.64 3.32 -10.99
CA VAL A 189 -2.19 4.68 -10.83
C VAL A 189 -2.49 5.32 -12.18
N LYS A 190 -1.57 5.24 -13.13
CA LYS A 190 -1.77 5.77 -14.49
C LYS A 190 -3.01 5.17 -15.16
N GLN A 191 -3.20 3.86 -15.03
CA GLN A 191 -4.32 3.16 -15.66
C GLN A 191 -5.65 3.38 -14.92
N VAL A 192 -5.63 3.52 -13.59
CA VAL A 192 -6.81 3.95 -12.84
C VAL A 192 -7.31 5.30 -13.35
N ILE A 193 -6.41 6.26 -13.56
CA ILE A 193 -6.75 7.58 -14.10
C ILE A 193 -7.25 7.47 -15.54
N ALA A 194 -6.49 6.80 -16.41
CA ALA A 194 -6.75 6.77 -17.85
C ALA A 194 -8.03 5.99 -18.20
N GLN A 195 -8.28 4.87 -17.53
CA GLN A 195 -9.40 3.99 -17.82
C GLN A 195 -10.57 4.14 -16.84
N LYS A 196 -10.43 5.01 -15.83
CA LYS A 196 -11.41 5.21 -14.75
C LYS A 196 -11.74 3.90 -14.02
N LEU A 197 -10.70 3.12 -13.74
CA LEU A 197 -10.86 1.86 -13.01
C LEU A 197 -11.25 2.16 -11.57
N ASP A 198 -12.29 1.50 -11.09
CA ASP A 198 -12.84 1.73 -9.76
C ASP A 198 -12.67 0.54 -8.82
N LYS A 199 -12.10 -0.59 -9.27
CA LYS A 199 -11.88 -1.80 -8.47
C LYS A 199 -10.42 -2.13 -8.28
N MET A 200 -10.08 -2.60 -7.07
CA MET A 200 -8.70 -2.91 -6.69
C MET A 200 -8.05 -3.98 -7.57
N GLY A 201 -8.76 -5.07 -7.89
CA GLY A 201 -8.26 -6.13 -8.75
C GLY A 201 -7.99 -5.66 -10.18
N ASP A 202 -8.88 -4.85 -10.75
CA ASP A 202 -8.73 -4.30 -12.10
C ASP A 202 -7.55 -3.32 -12.16
N ALA A 203 -7.40 -2.49 -11.13
CA ALA A 203 -6.25 -1.59 -10.98
C ALA A 203 -4.92 -2.35 -10.94
N LEU A 204 -4.82 -3.38 -10.08
CA LEU A 204 -3.62 -4.21 -9.96
C LEU A 204 -3.28 -4.92 -11.27
N LEU A 205 -4.26 -5.52 -11.94
CA LEU A 205 -4.06 -6.14 -13.25
C LEU A 205 -3.53 -5.11 -14.25
N ALA A 206 -4.15 -3.93 -14.32
CA ALA A 206 -3.73 -2.87 -15.23
C ALA A 206 -2.30 -2.39 -14.93
N GLY A 207 -1.90 -2.35 -13.66
CA GLY A 207 -0.51 -2.07 -13.26
C GLY A 207 0.48 -3.12 -13.77
N HIS A 208 0.13 -4.41 -13.67
CA HIS A 208 0.97 -5.49 -14.19
C HIS A 208 1.05 -5.50 -15.72
N LEU A 209 -0.06 -5.20 -16.41
CA LEU A 209 -0.05 -5.05 -17.87
C LEU A 209 0.82 -3.85 -18.29
N TYR A 210 0.74 -2.73 -17.56
CA TYR A 210 1.64 -1.61 -17.77
C TYR A 210 3.11 -2.00 -17.58
N LEU A 211 3.44 -2.78 -16.54
CA LEU A 211 4.79 -3.32 -16.35
C LEU A 211 5.22 -4.17 -17.55
N MET A 212 4.38 -5.08 -18.02
CA MET A 212 4.66 -5.93 -19.19
C MET A 212 4.94 -5.12 -20.45
N GLU A 213 4.23 -4.01 -20.66
CA GLU A 213 4.44 -3.12 -21.81
C GLU A 213 5.69 -2.26 -21.71
N ASN A 214 6.17 -1.97 -20.49
CA ASN A 214 7.21 -0.97 -20.22
C ASN A 214 8.51 -1.55 -19.64
N TYR A 215 8.67 -2.87 -19.61
CA TYR A 215 9.87 -3.52 -19.11
C TYR A 215 10.28 -4.65 -20.05
N THR A 216 11.57 -4.75 -20.38
CA THR A 216 12.04 -5.69 -21.40
C THR A 216 12.32 -7.09 -20.86
N ASP A 217 12.63 -7.21 -19.58
CA ASP A 217 12.93 -8.49 -18.93
C ASP A 217 11.62 -9.17 -18.52
N MET A 218 11.18 -10.12 -19.35
CA MET A 218 9.92 -10.85 -19.15
C MET A 218 9.97 -11.84 -17.99
N GLU A 219 11.14 -12.32 -17.59
CA GLU A 219 11.29 -13.17 -16.39
C GLU A 219 10.99 -12.34 -15.14
N ALA A 220 11.58 -11.13 -15.06
CA ALA A 220 11.30 -10.20 -13.97
C ALA A 220 9.84 -9.72 -13.93
N VAL A 221 9.18 -9.61 -15.10
CA VAL A 221 7.73 -9.35 -15.18
C VAL A 221 6.94 -10.53 -14.61
N GLN A 222 7.25 -11.75 -15.03
CA GLN A 222 6.58 -12.97 -14.53
C GLN A 222 6.76 -13.11 -13.01
N ASP A 223 7.98 -12.93 -12.52
CA ASP A 223 8.31 -12.93 -11.10
C ASP A 223 7.44 -11.94 -10.32
N ASN A 224 7.27 -10.72 -10.85
CA ASN A 224 6.42 -9.71 -10.20
C ASN A 224 4.95 -10.15 -10.08
N PHE A 225 4.41 -10.87 -11.08
CA PHE A 225 3.07 -11.47 -10.99
C PHE A 225 2.98 -12.54 -9.90
N GLU A 226 4.03 -13.34 -9.71
CA GLU A 226 4.04 -14.46 -8.77
C GLU A 226 4.30 -14.03 -7.32
N TRP A 227 5.10 -12.98 -7.12
CA TRP A 227 5.60 -12.60 -5.80
C TRP A 227 4.68 -11.67 -5.02
N TYR A 228 3.82 -10.93 -5.70
CA TYR A 228 2.97 -9.95 -5.05
C TYR A 228 1.55 -10.46 -4.78
N HIS A 229 1.05 -10.14 -3.59
CA HIS A 229 -0.22 -10.66 -3.11
C HIS A 229 -1.08 -9.55 -2.52
N LEU A 230 -2.36 -9.52 -2.90
CA LEU A 230 -3.36 -8.68 -2.25
C LEU A 230 -3.88 -9.36 -0.98
N PHE A 231 -3.65 -8.73 0.17
CA PHE A 231 -4.36 -9.00 1.40
C PHE A 231 -5.55 -8.06 1.47
N GLY A 232 -6.71 -8.53 1.06
CA GLY A 232 -7.83 -7.65 0.75
C GLY A 232 -8.87 -8.31 -0.13
N ASP A 233 -9.90 -7.53 -0.45
CA ASP A 233 -10.96 -7.88 -1.38
C ASP A 233 -10.62 -7.30 -2.76
N PRO A 234 -10.37 -8.12 -3.80
CA PRO A 234 -10.06 -7.64 -5.14
C PRO A 234 -11.25 -6.92 -5.80
N SER A 235 -12.48 -7.12 -5.30
CA SER A 235 -13.67 -6.43 -5.80
C SER A 235 -13.93 -5.10 -5.11
N ALA A 236 -13.20 -4.79 -4.03
CA ALA A 236 -13.37 -3.55 -3.30
C ALA A 236 -13.03 -2.35 -4.18
N PRO A 237 -13.77 -1.24 -4.02
CA PRO A 237 -13.51 -0.04 -4.77
C PRO A 237 -12.18 0.61 -4.36
N ILE A 238 -11.62 1.41 -5.25
CA ILE A 238 -10.49 2.30 -5.00
C ILE A 238 -10.94 3.75 -5.16
N TYR A 239 -10.69 4.58 -4.14
CA TYR A 239 -11.14 5.96 -4.12
C TYR A 239 -9.99 6.93 -3.92
N PHE A 240 -9.99 7.99 -4.74
CA PHE A 240 -9.06 9.10 -4.67
C PHE A 240 -9.76 10.46 -4.54
N ASN A 241 -11.10 10.49 -4.54
CA ASN A 241 -11.97 11.65 -4.32
C ASN A 241 -13.37 11.24 -3.87
#